data_AF-U5NG12-F1
#
_entry.id   AF-U5NG12-F1
#
_cell.length_a   1.000
_cell.length_b   1.000
_cell.length_c   1.000
_cell.angle_alpha   90.00
_cell.angle_beta   90.00
_cell.angle_gamma   90.00
#
_symmetry.space_group_name_H-M   'P 1'
#
loop_
_entity.id
_entity.type
_entity.pdbx_description
1 polymer ?
#
loop_
_entity_poly.entity_id
_entity_poly.type
_entity_poly.pdbx_seq_one_letter_code
_entity_poly.pdbx_strand_id
1 'polypeptide(L)'
;PDSILDNKLKNKAMNEYVEKHLKEIIRIHGRNINMLNQVEKVFSGAIALEFSLLVIGLIAELLGGLENTYLEVPFALMQVGMDCLTGQRIMDANLKFERAVYDSKWENYNISNMKIILTMLQSSQKSMKLSAGGIIMLSSSCFMQVIRSTYSAYTTLRSTMK
;
A
#
# COMPACT_ATOMS: atom_id res chain seq x y z
N PRO A 1 5.81 23.85 47.71
CA PRO A 1 5.56 24.94 46.72
C PRO A 1 6.48 24.80 45.51
N ASP A 2 7.79 24.69 45.73
CA ASP A 2 8.79 24.63 44.65
C ASP A 2 8.73 23.33 43.82
N SER A 3 8.42 22.19 44.45
CA SER A 3 8.26 20.90 43.77
C SER A 3 7.05 20.82 42.82
N ILE A 4 6.01 21.63 43.07
CA ILE A 4 4.81 21.70 42.23
C ILE A 4 5.08 22.56 40.99
N LEU A 5 5.84 23.65 41.17
CA LEU A 5 6.25 24.54 40.09
C LEU A 5 7.22 23.85 39.13
N ASP A 6 8.18 23.10 39.67
CA ASP A 6 9.15 22.30 38.90
C ASP A 6 8.46 21.22 38.03
N ASN A 7 7.50 20.48 38.60
CA ASN A 7 6.70 19.51 37.83
C ASN A 7 5.89 20.15 36.70
N LYS A 8 5.34 21.34 36.94
CA LYS A 8 4.55 22.07 35.93
C LYS A 8 5.43 22.55 34.76
N LEU A 9 6.64 23.02 35.06
CA LEU A 9 7.65 23.40 34.06
C LEU A 9 8.12 22.20 33.24
N LYS A 10 8.41 21.08 33.90
CA LYS A 10 8.82 19.82 33.24
C LYS A 10 7.74 19.29 32.29
N ASN A 11 6.48 19.29 32.71
CA ASN A 11 5.36 18.88 31.87
C ASN A 11 5.15 19.82 30.67
N LYS A 12 5.36 21.12 30.84
CA LYS A 12 5.27 22.09 29.74
C LYS A 12 6.36 21.83 28.69
N ALA A 13 7.62 21.69 29.13
CA ALA A 13 8.74 21.40 28.24
C ALA A 13 8.57 20.05 27.50
N MET A 14 8.08 19.02 28.19
CA MET A 14 7.77 17.72 27.58
C MET A 14 6.70 17.84 26.48
N ASN A 15 5.62 18.58 26.74
CA ASN A 15 4.55 18.76 25.76
C ASN A 15 5.00 19.56 24.53
N GLU A 16 5.84 20.58 24.72
CA GLU A 16 6.42 21.35 23.61
C GLU A 16 7.35 20.49 22.74
N TYR A 17 8.16 19.63 23.37
CA TYR A 17 8.99 18.66 22.66
C TYR A 17 8.14 17.68 21.85
N VAL A 18 7.13 17.06 22.49
CA VAL A 18 6.20 16.13 21.82
C VAL A 18 5.46 16.81 20.66
N GLU A 19 5.00 18.04 20.84
CA GLU A 19 4.30 18.81 19.79
C GLU A 19 5.18 18.99 18.56
N LYS A 20 6.45 19.33 18.75
CA LYS A 20 7.42 19.51 17.67
C LYS A 20 7.62 18.20 16.89
N HIS A 21 7.79 17.09 17.59
CA HIS A 21 7.95 15.77 16.95
C HIS A 21 6.69 15.31 16.23
N LEU A 22 5.50 15.50 16.82
CA LEU A 22 4.24 15.15 16.16
C LEU A 22 4.03 15.92 14.86
N LYS A 23 4.36 17.22 14.85
CA LYS A 23 4.32 18.07 13.64
C LYS A 23 5.29 17.59 12.56
N GLU A 24 6.45 17.06 12.94
CA GLU A 24 7.40 16.46 12.01
C GLU A 24 6.86 15.14 11.44
N ILE A 25 6.37 14.25 12.31
CA ILE A 25 5.82 12.95 11.90
C ILE A 25 4.63 13.13 10.96
N ILE A 26 3.70 14.04 11.24
CA ILE A 26 2.54 14.28 10.35
C ILE A 26 2.98 14.83 8.99
N ARG A 27 4.01 15.68 8.96
CA ARG A 27 4.57 16.21 7.71
C ARG A 27 5.23 15.10 6.89
N ILE A 28 5.97 14.20 7.54
CA ILE A 28 6.58 13.02 6.88
C ILE A 28 5.50 12.07 6.37
N HIS A 29 4.49 11.75 7.20
CA HIS A 29 3.38 10.89 6.81
C HIS A 29 2.61 11.45 5.61
N GLY A 30 2.31 12.76 5.61
CA GLY A 30 1.69 13.43 4.46
C GLY A 30 2.54 13.37 3.19
N ARG A 31 3.87 13.51 3.32
CA ARG A 31 4.79 13.37 2.18
C ARG A 31 4.81 11.94 1.65
N ASN A 32 4.79 10.93 2.54
CA ASN A 32 4.75 9.53 2.16
C ASN A 32 3.47 9.19 1.41
N ILE A 33 2.30 9.69 1.86
CA ILE A 33 1.04 9.53 1.13
C ILE A 33 1.12 10.17 -0.26
N ASN A 34 1.68 11.37 -0.36
CA ASN A 34 1.84 12.04 -1.65
C ASN A 34 2.78 11.29 -2.61
N MET A 35 3.87 10.71 -2.10
CA MET A 35 4.75 9.83 -2.87
C MET A 35 4.02 8.56 -3.29
N LEU A 36 3.24 7.96 -2.38
CA LEU A 36 2.44 6.78 -2.68
C LEU A 36 1.47 7.05 -3.84
N ASN A 37 0.78 8.19 -3.85
CA ASN A 37 -0.12 8.58 -4.94
C ASN A 37 0.61 8.74 -6.28
N GLN A 38 1.87 9.19 -6.27
CA GLN A 38 2.68 9.27 -7.48
C GLN A 38 3.08 7.88 -7.97
N VAL A 39 3.50 7.01 -7.04
CA VAL A 39 3.80 5.61 -7.32
C VAL A 39 2.57 4.92 -7.88
N GLU A 40 1.39 5.12 -7.29
CA GLU A 40 0.12 4.57 -7.77
C GLU A 40 -0.16 4.94 -9.23
N LYS A 41 0.08 6.20 -9.62
CA LYS A 41 -0.06 6.64 -11.02
C LYS A 41 0.92 5.94 -11.95
N VAL A 42 2.17 5.77 -11.53
CA VAL A 42 3.19 5.05 -12.32
C VAL A 42 2.82 3.57 -12.46
N PHE A 43 2.42 2.92 -11.36
CA PHE A 43 1.97 1.53 -11.35
C PHE A 43 0.73 1.33 -12.21
N SER A 44 -0.23 2.27 -12.17
CA SER A 44 -1.39 2.21 -13.07
C SER A 44 -0.99 2.21 -14.55
N GLY A 45 0.02 2.99 -14.93
CA GLY A 45 0.55 2.99 -16.29
C GLY A 45 1.30 1.69 -16.62
N ALA A 46 2.11 1.19 -15.69
CA ALA A 46 2.84 -0.07 -15.85
C ALA A 46 1.90 -1.27 -16.02
N ILE A 47 0.83 -1.34 -15.23
CA ILE A 47 -0.16 -2.42 -15.30
C ILE A 47 -0.95 -2.35 -16.62
N ALA A 48 -1.31 -1.15 -17.09
CA ALA A 48 -1.95 -1.00 -18.40
C ALA A 48 -1.04 -1.47 -19.55
N LEU A 49 0.26 -1.19 -19.45
CA LEU A 49 1.26 -1.68 -20.40
C LEU A 49 1.39 -3.21 -20.31
N GLU A 50 1.45 -3.78 -19.11
CA GLU A 50 1.52 -5.23 -18.89
C GLU A 50 0.32 -5.96 -19.51
N PHE A 51 -0.90 -5.47 -19.28
CA PHE A 51 -2.10 -6.03 -19.93
C PHE A 51 -2.05 -5.93 -21.46
N SER A 52 -1.51 -4.84 -22.00
CA SER A 52 -1.37 -4.66 -23.45
C SER A 52 -0.37 -5.66 -24.04
N LEU A 53 0.76 -5.88 -23.35
CA LEU A 53 1.76 -6.87 -23.75
C LEU A 53 1.18 -8.30 -23.71
N LEU A 54 0.43 -8.64 -22.65
CA LEU A 54 -0.24 -9.93 -22.55
C LEU A 54 -1.23 -10.19 -23.70
N VAL A 55 -2.01 -9.19 -24.10
CA VAL A 55 -2.94 -9.33 -25.25
C VAL A 55 -2.17 -9.55 -26.55
N ILE A 56 -1.07 -8.83 -26.76
CA ILE A 56 -0.21 -9.00 -27.94
C ILE A 56 0.43 -10.39 -27.95
N GLY A 57 0.92 -10.87 -26.80
CA GLY A 57 1.48 -12.22 -26.63
C GLY A 57 0.47 -13.31 -26.96
N LEU A 58 -0.75 -13.22 -26.43
CA LEU A 58 -1.84 -14.17 -26.73
C LEU A 58 -2.21 -14.20 -28.22
N ILE A 59 -2.23 -13.05 -28.90
CA ILE A 59 -2.50 -12.97 -30.34
C ILE A 59 -1.36 -13.61 -31.14
N ALA A 60 -0.10 -13.34 -30.76
CA ALA A 60 1.07 -13.94 -31.39
C ALA A 60 1.11 -15.46 -31.21
N GLU A 61 0.73 -15.96 -30.03
CA GLU A 61 0.62 -17.39 -29.72
C GLU A 61 -0.47 -18.08 -30.56
N LEU A 62 -1.63 -17.44 -30.72
CA LEU A 62 -2.75 -17.96 -31.53
C LEU A 62 -2.39 -18.07 -33.02
N LEU A 63 -1.53 -17.17 -33.52
CA LEU A 63 -1.09 -17.14 -34.93
C LEU A 63 0.17 -17.98 -35.20
N GLY A 64 1.06 -18.13 -34.22
CA GLY A 64 2.38 -18.73 -34.37
C GLY A 64 2.58 -20.11 -33.72
N GLY A 65 1.64 -20.57 -32.89
CA GLY A 65 1.73 -21.84 -32.15
C GLY A 65 2.40 -21.71 -30.77
N LEU A 66 2.00 -22.61 -29.86
CA LEU A 66 2.28 -22.59 -28.40
C LEU A 66 3.77 -22.77 -28.01
N GLU A 67 4.65 -23.15 -28.94
CA GLU A 67 6.04 -23.51 -28.62
C GLU A 67 6.88 -22.32 -28.12
N ASN A 68 6.48 -21.07 -28.40
CA ASN A 68 7.26 -19.87 -28.05
C ASN A 68 6.88 -19.22 -26.71
N THR A 69 5.77 -19.61 -26.06
CA THR A 69 5.18 -18.85 -24.93
C THR A 69 5.59 -19.36 -23.55
N TYR A 70 6.41 -20.42 -23.47
CA TYR A 70 6.76 -21.06 -22.19
C TYR A 70 7.47 -20.13 -21.19
N LEU A 71 8.16 -19.09 -21.68
CA LEU A 71 8.89 -18.13 -20.86
C LEU A 71 8.07 -16.87 -20.50
N GLU A 72 7.02 -16.56 -21.26
CA GLU A 72 6.22 -15.34 -21.06
C GLU A 72 5.30 -15.45 -19.83
N VAL A 73 4.65 -16.60 -19.66
CA VAL A 73 3.76 -16.87 -18.53
C VAL A 73 4.43 -16.76 -17.15
N PRO A 74 5.58 -17.41 -16.87
CA PRO A 74 6.24 -17.26 -15.58
C PRO A 74 6.77 -15.85 -15.35
N PHE A 75 7.17 -15.14 -16.41
CA PHE A 75 7.62 -13.76 -16.32
C PHE A 75 6.48 -12.82 -15.91
N ALA A 76 5.33 -12.90 -16.56
CA ALA A 76 4.15 -12.11 -16.20
C ALA A 76 3.65 -12.42 -14.78
N LEU A 77 3.60 -13.71 -14.40
CA LEU A 77 3.24 -14.09 -13.03
C LEU A 77 4.21 -13.54 -11.98
N MET A 78 5.50 -13.48 -12.29
CA MET A 78 6.50 -12.88 -11.41
C MET A 78 6.30 -11.37 -11.26
N GLN A 79 5.98 -10.66 -12.35
CA GLN A 79 5.69 -9.22 -12.33
C GLN A 79 4.48 -8.89 -11.45
N VAL A 80 3.32 -9.50 -11.73
CA VAL A 80 2.10 -9.31 -10.92
C VAL A 80 2.34 -9.69 -9.45
N GLY A 81 3.12 -10.75 -9.21
CA GLY A 81 3.49 -11.19 -7.86
C GLY A 81 4.31 -10.13 -7.10
N MET A 82 5.29 -9.52 -7.75
CA MET A 82 6.11 -8.45 -7.18
C MET A 82 5.29 -7.20 -6.86
N ASP A 83 4.37 -6.84 -7.74
CA ASP A 83 3.46 -5.70 -7.56
C ASP A 83 2.52 -5.91 -6.37
N CYS A 84 1.91 -7.10 -6.28
CA CYS A 84 1.03 -7.46 -5.17
C CYS A 84 1.77 -7.56 -3.84
N LEU A 85 3.02 -8.05 -3.84
CA LEU A 85 3.86 -8.11 -2.64
C LEU A 85 4.21 -6.70 -2.14
N THR A 86 4.53 -5.79 -3.07
CA THR A 86 4.85 -4.40 -2.75
C THR A 86 3.63 -3.70 -2.15
N GLY A 87 2.45 -3.84 -2.77
CA GLY A 87 1.19 -3.33 -2.24
C GLY A 87 0.89 -3.86 -0.83
N GLN A 88 1.09 -5.16 -0.60
CA GLN A 88 0.89 -5.77 0.71
C GLN A 88 1.83 -5.19 1.78
N ARG A 89 3.13 -5.03 1.49
CA ARG A 89 4.10 -4.45 2.43
C ARG A 89 3.73 -3.05 2.86
N ILE A 90 3.19 -2.25 1.95
CA ILE A 90 2.72 -0.90 2.22
C ILE A 90 1.51 -0.92 3.16
N MET A 91 0.54 -1.81 2.92
CA MET A 91 -0.61 -1.99 3.79
C MET A 91 -0.18 -2.44 5.20
N ASP A 92 0.75 -3.38 5.31
CA ASP A 92 1.27 -3.87 6.58
C ASP A 92 2.02 -2.78 7.34
N ALA A 93 2.83 -1.96 6.65
CA ALA A 93 3.52 -0.82 7.24
C ALA A 93 2.53 0.23 7.79
N ASN A 94 1.44 0.49 7.06
CA ASN A 94 0.39 1.39 7.51
C ASN A 94 -0.32 0.88 8.78
N LEU A 95 -0.66 -0.41 8.82
CA LEU A 95 -1.26 -1.04 10.00
C LEU A 95 -0.33 -0.99 11.23
N LYS A 96 0.98 -1.10 11.02
CA LYS A 96 1.98 -0.93 12.08
C LYS A 96 2.03 0.51 12.57
N PHE A 97 1.99 1.48 11.65
CA PHE A 97 1.96 2.90 11.98
C PHE A 97 0.70 3.26 12.78
N GLU A 98 -0.49 2.84 12.31
CA GLU A 98 -1.76 3.05 13.03
C GLU A 98 -1.68 2.53 14.47
N ARG A 99 -1.21 1.29 14.67
CA ARG A 99 -1.05 0.70 16.00
C ARG A 99 -0.06 1.46 16.87
N ALA A 100 1.07 1.90 16.32
CA ALA A 100 2.07 2.67 17.05
C ALA A 100 1.54 4.05 17.48
N VAL A 101 0.75 4.71 16.63
CA VAL A 101 0.09 5.98 16.95
C VAL A 101 -0.98 5.78 18.03
N TYR A 102 -1.74 4.69 17.96
CA TYR A 102 -2.74 4.37 18.97
C TYR A 102 -2.10 4.08 20.35
N ASP A 103 -0.99 3.34 20.38
CA ASP A 103 -0.27 2.95 21.60
C ASP A 103 0.62 4.07 22.19
N SER A 104 0.61 5.28 21.61
CA SER A 104 1.47 6.39 22.06
C SER A 104 1.03 7.03 23.39
N LYS A 105 0.06 6.43 24.10
CA LYS A 105 -0.55 6.95 25.34
C LYS A 105 -1.02 8.40 25.21
N TRP A 106 -1.64 8.70 24.07
CA TRP A 106 -1.98 10.04 23.64
C TRP A 106 -2.92 10.77 24.60
N GLU A 107 -3.67 10.02 25.41
CA GLU A 107 -4.54 10.49 26.48
C GLU A 107 -3.82 11.23 27.62
N ASN A 108 -2.49 11.12 27.72
CA ASN A 108 -1.70 11.79 28.75
C ASN A 108 -1.09 13.14 28.28
N TYR A 109 -1.26 13.51 27.00
CA TYR A 109 -0.72 14.76 26.47
C TYR A 109 -1.71 15.93 26.60
N ASN A 110 -1.25 17.14 26.31
CA ASN A 110 -2.13 18.31 26.23
C ASN A 110 -3.17 18.17 25.09
N ILE A 111 -4.24 18.97 25.16
CA ILE A 111 -5.35 18.95 24.19
C ILE A 111 -4.86 19.23 22.75
N SER A 112 -3.80 20.03 22.59
CA SER A 112 -3.21 20.34 21.27
C SER A 112 -2.63 19.07 20.62
N ASN A 113 -1.78 18.35 21.37
CA ASN A 113 -1.12 17.13 20.92
C ASN A 113 -2.12 16.00 20.68
N MET A 114 -3.13 15.85 21.55
CA MET A 114 -4.22 14.89 21.36
C MET A 114 -4.93 15.09 20.02
N LYS A 115 -5.23 16.34 19.63
CA LYS A 115 -5.89 16.64 18.35
C LYS A 115 -5.02 16.28 17.15
N ILE A 116 -3.71 16.54 17.23
CA ILE A 116 -2.76 16.19 16.17
C ILE A 116 -2.71 14.67 16.01
N ILE A 117 -2.57 13.94 17.12
CA ILE A 117 -2.53 12.46 17.12
C ILE A 117 -3.84 11.88 16.58
N LEU A 118 -4.99 12.42 16.99
CA LEU A 118 -6.29 11.96 16.49
C LEU A 118 -6.41 12.14 14.97
N THR A 119 -5.93 13.27 14.44
CA THR A 119 -5.93 13.54 12.99
C THR A 119 -4.99 12.56 12.26
N MET A 120 -3.82 12.28 12.83
CA MET A 120 -2.87 11.31 12.30
C MET A 120 -3.47 9.89 12.30
N LEU A 121 -4.15 9.50 13.38
CA LEU A 121 -4.81 8.20 13.49
C LEU A 121 -5.91 8.05 12.44
N GLN A 122 -6.80 9.05 12.30
CA GLN A 122 -7.84 9.06 11.28
C GLN A 122 -7.26 9.00 9.85
N SER A 123 -6.15 9.70 9.60
CA SER A 123 -5.43 9.64 8.32
C SER A 123 -4.88 8.24 8.04
N SER A 124 -4.22 7.63 9.02
CA SER A 124 -3.64 6.29 8.90
C SER A 124 -4.69 5.20 8.67
N GLN A 125 -5.86 5.32 9.28
CA GLN A 125 -6.98 4.39 9.09
C GLN A 125 -7.58 4.49 7.68
N LYS A 126 -7.59 5.69 7.10
CA LYS A 126 -8.11 5.92 5.74
C LYS A 126 -7.10 5.61 4.65
N SER A 127 -5.79 5.74 4.89
CA SER A 127 -4.83 5.90 3.80
C SER A 127 -3.55 5.12 4.00
N MET A 128 -3.37 4.12 3.13
CA MET A 128 -2.12 3.71 2.44
C MET A 128 -2.41 2.37 1.77
N LYS A 129 -3.16 2.45 0.67
CA LYS A 129 -3.56 1.30 -0.14
C LYS A 129 -3.09 1.59 -1.55
N LEU A 130 -2.24 0.73 -2.10
CA LEU A 130 -1.79 0.90 -3.48
C LEU A 130 -2.83 0.26 -4.40
N SER A 131 -3.36 1.06 -5.33
CA SER A 131 -4.38 0.61 -6.27
C SER A 131 -3.86 0.73 -7.70
N ALA A 132 -4.09 -0.29 -8.53
CA ALA A 132 -3.90 -0.16 -9.96
C ALA A 132 -5.10 0.58 -10.56
N GLY A 133 -4.86 1.80 -11.03
CA GLY A 133 -5.88 2.62 -11.71
C GLY A 133 -7.10 2.96 -10.85
N GLY A 134 -7.00 2.90 -9.52
CA GLY A 134 -8.11 3.16 -8.60
C GLY A 134 -9.13 2.02 -8.49
N ILE A 135 -8.96 0.92 -9.23
CA ILE A 135 -9.93 -0.18 -9.33
C ILE A 135 -9.44 -1.45 -8.62
N ILE A 136 -8.17 -1.81 -8.80
CA ILE A 136 -7.63 -3.07 -8.28
C ILE A 136 -6.67 -2.80 -7.13
N MET A 137 -7.07 -3.18 -5.92
CA MET A 137 -6.17 -3.13 -4.77
C MET A 137 -5.06 -4.18 -4.89
N LEU A 138 -3.81 -3.72 -5.02
CA LEU A 138 -2.64 -4.58 -5.06
C LEU A 138 -2.45 -5.22 -3.69
N SER A 139 -2.78 -6.50 -3.62
CA SER A 139 -2.78 -7.29 -2.39
C SER A 139 -2.53 -8.75 -2.72
N SER A 140 -2.13 -9.53 -1.71
CA SER A 140 -1.98 -10.98 -1.90
C SER A 140 -3.29 -11.66 -2.34
N SER A 141 -4.46 -11.10 -1.98
CA SER A 141 -5.77 -11.58 -2.41
C SER A 141 -5.98 -11.35 -3.92
N CYS A 142 -5.58 -10.18 -4.42
CA CYS A 142 -5.61 -9.87 -5.86
C CYS A 142 -4.75 -10.87 -6.65
N PHE A 143 -3.52 -11.14 -6.21
CA PHE A 143 -2.66 -12.12 -6.86
C PHE A 143 -3.30 -13.51 -6.96
N MET A 144 -3.93 -13.97 -5.87
CA MET A 144 -4.64 -15.24 -5.85
C MET A 144 -5.83 -15.27 -6.83
N GLN A 145 -6.56 -14.16 -6.95
CA GLN A 145 -7.66 -14.05 -7.92
C GLN A 145 -7.14 -14.11 -9.36
N VAL A 146 -6.02 -13.45 -9.66
CA VAL A 146 -5.37 -13.52 -10.98
C VAL A 146 -5.01 -14.97 -11.32
N ILE A 147 -4.30 -15.67 -10.44
CA ILE A 147 -3.93 -17.09 -10.66
C ILE A 147 -5.16 -17.96 -10.92
N ARG A 148 -6.21 -17.83 -10.10
CA ARG A 148 -7.45 -18.62 -10.25
C ARG A 148 -8.16 -18.34 -11.57
N SER A 149 -8.18 -17.09 -11.99
CA SER A 149 -8.83 -16.66 -13.24
C SER A 149 -8.07 -17.20 -14.45
N THR A 150 -6.74 -17.08 -14.45
CA THR A 150 -5.88 -17.65 -15.49
C THR A 150 -6.02 -19.17 -15.60
N TYR A 151 -6.00 -19.89 -14.46
CA TYR A 151 -6.20 -21.34 -14.46
C TYR A 151 -7.59 -21.76 -14.97
N SER A 152 -8.64 -21.01 -14.60
CA SER A 152 -10.00 -21.25 -15.09
C SER A 152 -10.12 -21.00 -16.60
N ALA A 153 -9.49 -19.94 -17.11
CA ALA A 153 -9.46 -19.65 -18.54
C ALA A 153 -8.72 -20.76 -19.31
N TYR A 154 -7.55 -21.18 -18.84
CA TYR A 154 -6.78 -22.27 -19.43
C TYR A 154 -7.56 -23.59 -19.46
N THR A 155 -8.18 -23.97 -18.34
CA THR A 155 -8.99 -25.21 -18.27
C THR A 155 -10.20 -25.16 -19.18
N THR A 156 -10.87 -24.01 -19.28
CA THR A 156 -11.99 -23.79 -20.21
C THR A 156 -11.54 -23.92 -21.66
N LEU A 157 -10.49 -23.20 -22.06
CA LEU A 157 -9.94 -23.26 -23.42
C LEU A 157 -9.54 -24.69 -23.80
N ARG A 158 -8.84 -25.39 -22.90
CA ARG A 158 -8.44 -26.79 -23.08
C ARG A 158 -9.63 -27.74 -23.21
N SER A 159 -10.75 -27.43 -22.56
CA SER A 159 -11.96 -28.25 -22.66
C SER A 159 -12.72 -28.03 -23.98
N THR A 160 -12.67 -26.81 -24.54
CA THR A 160 -13.30 -26.46 -25.83
C THR A 160 -12.48 -26.90 -27.04
N MET A 161 -11.16 -27.07 -26.89
CA MET A 161 -10.26 -27.55 -27.94
C MET A 161 -10.15 -29.09 -28.03
N LYS A 162 -10.97 -29.83 -27.28
CA LYS A 162 -11.17 -31.28 -27.45
C LYS A 162 -12.40 -31.54 -28.30
#